data_AF-A0A6N6NN06-F1
#
_entry.id   AF-A0A6N6NN06-F1
#
_cell.length_a   1.000
_cell.length_b   1.000
_cell.length_c   1.000
_cell.angle_alpha   90.00
_cell.angle_beta   90.00
_cell.angle_gamma   90.00
#
_symmetry.space_group_name_H-M   'P 1'
#
loop_
_entity.id
_entity.type
_entity.pdbx_description
1 polymer ?
#
loop_
_entity_poly.entity_id
_entity_poly.type
_entity_poly.pdbx_seq_one_letter_code
_entity_poly.pdbx_strand_id
1 'polypeptide(L)'
;MGERDSIKEAKPTLAGVLTAYEKQVLRDDVLYHSQPQEHLEGYRDVLSFLADRGGMHREYKHYATRARIAGILGGGALYLTDGTSWNDKYDREHFNPSFMSTKRFGACFSASSTESVAMWMLYGGMDGNGAMINFDRRTLQGAMGRESYECGWFGTDGKFECIVELPADRLSLRLVDVLYFQNHADGNVTVGRPSIEGGRHVMNCRAFNGIEQIAKHQSWSYENEVRLVATISKLDLVGKASHVKCVKIPIDFDDAFVAGRVFDSPVSDGGGNYRDSELRGTVDWNLCSGCVKAGA
;
A
#
# COMPACT_ATOMS: atom_id res chain seq x y z
N MET A 1 27.89 -27.60 35.22
CA MET A 1 26.58 -27.02 34.87
C MET A 1 26.77 -25.51 34.77
N GLY A 2 27.03 -25.01 33.57
CA GLY A 2 27.00 -23.57 33.30
C GLY A 2 25.74 -23.30 32.50
N GLU A 3 24.81 -22.56 33.08
CA GLU A 3 23.64 -22.05 32.37
C GLU A 3 24.13 -21.17 31.22
N ARG A 4 23.85 -21.60 29.99
CA ARG A 4 23.93 -20.71 28.84
C ARG A 4 22.68 -19.84 28.90
N ASP A 5 22.84 -18.65 29.44
CA ASP A 5 21.91 -17.55 29.21
C ASP A 5 21.79 -17.36 27.70
N SER A 6 20.67 -17.82 27.13
CA SER A 6 20.30 -17.44 25.78
C SER A 6 19.93 -15.97 25.84
N ILE A 7 20.87 -15.10 25.43
CA ILE A 7 20.56 -13.72 25.09
C ILE A 7 19.50 -13.81 23.99
N LYS A 8 18.23 -13.60 24.34
CA LYS A 8 17.18 -13.38 23.35
C LYS A 8 17.59 -12.11 22.62
N GLU A 9 18.04 -12.24 21.37
CA GLU A 9 18.23 -11.08 20.50
C GLU A 9 16.95 -10.24 20.55
N ALA A 10 17.07 -9.00 21.02
CA ALA A 10 15.95 -8.10 21.08
C ALA A 10 15.43 -7.88 19.66
N LYS A 11 14.12 -8.09 19.45
CA LYS A 11 13.52 -7.83 18.14
C LYS A 11 13.82 -6.37 17.74
N PRO A 12 14.30 -6.12 16.51
CA PRO A 12 14.61 -4.76 16.08
C PRO A 12 13.36 -3.88 16.14
N THR A 13 13.52 -2.61 16.51
CA THR A 13 12.46 -1.60 16.47
C THR A 13 12.50 -0.84 15.14
N LEU A 14 11.39 -0.19 14.75
CA LEU A 14 11.37 0.62 13.52
C LEU A 14 12.41 1.75 13.56
N ALA A 15 12.50 2.47 14.68
CA ALA A 15 13.52 3.50 14.86
C ALA A 15 14.94 2.92 14.80
N GLY A 16 15.16 1.71 15.33
CA GLY A 16 16.44 1.01 15.26
C GLY A 16 16.88 0.70 13.83
N VAL A 17 15.99 0.12 13.01
CA VAL A 17 16.30 -0.18 11.61
C VAL A 17 16.50 1.09 10.78
N LEU A 18 15.71 2.15 11.01
CA LEU A 18 15.89 3.44 10.35
C LEU A 18 17.21 4.12 10.74
N THR A 19 17.61 4.03 12.01
CA THR A 19 18.90 4.54 12.51
C THR A 19 20.07 3.79 11.86
N ALA A 20 19.99 2.46 11.76
CA ALA A 20 21.03 1.65 11.15
C ALA A 20 21.18 1.98 9.66
N TYR A 21 20.06 2.11 8.95
CA TYR A 21 20.02 2.54 7.56
C TYR A 21 20.63 3.94 7.36
N GLU A 22 20.21 4.93 8.13
CA GLU A 22 20.76 6.29 8.04
C GLU A 22 22.27 6.30 8.26
N LYS A 23 22.76 5.60 9.28
CA LYS A 23 24.21 5.50 9.54
C LYS A 23 24.98 4.90 8.39
N GLN A 24 24.39 3.99 7.59
CA GLN A 24 25.02 3.43 6.40
C GLN A 24 25.06 4.46 5.25
N VAL A 25 23.95 5.18 5.03
CA VAL A 25 23.87 6.21 3.98
C VAL A 25 24.84 7.37 4.22
N LEU A 26 25.05 7.72 5.49
CA LEU A 26 25.90 8.84 5.88
C LEU A 26 27.38 8.49 6.05
N ARG A 27 27.83 7.27 5.72
CA ARG A 27 29.26 6.97 5.72
C ARG A 27 29.97 7.69 4.58
N ASP A 28 31.14 8.25 4.87
CA ASP A 28 31.92 9.11 3.97
C ASP A 28 32.42 8.39 2.70
N ASP A 29 32.36 7.06 2.64
CA ASP A 29 32.74 6.23 1.49
C ASP A 29 31.60 6.01 0.47
N VAL A 30 30.35 6.34 0.83
CA VAL A 30 29.21 6.27 -0.10
C VAL A 30 29.19 7.55 -0.94
N LEU A 31 29.71 7.47 -2.17
CA LEU A 31 29.81 8.57 -3.14
C LEU A 31 28.56 9.46 -3.19
N TYR A 32 28.78 10.77 -3.29
CA TYR A 32 27.83 11.84 -2.98
C TYR A 32 26.67 12.04 -3.98
N HIS A 33 26.42 11.13 -4.92
CA HIS A 33 25.42 11.33 -5.97
C HIS A 33 24.58 10.08 -6.25
N SER A 34 23.26 10.22 -6.10
CA SER A 34 22.19 9.57 -6.89
C SER A 34 22.28 8.06 -7.17
N GLN A 35 22.97 7.28 -6.34
CA GLN A 35 23.04 5.83 -6.48
C GLN A 35 21.80 5.19 -5.83
N PRO A 36 21.19 4.16 -6.44
CA PRO A 36 20.10 3.40 -5.85
C PRO A 36 20.55 2.86 -4.48
N GLN A 37 19.85 3.20 -3.41
CA GLN A 37 20.19 2.73 -2.06
C GLN A 37 19.75 1.28 -1.81
N GLU A 38 19.14 0.63 -2.80
CA GLU A 38 18.67 -0.77 -2.78
C GLU A 38 19.78 -1.81 -2.50
N HIS A 39 21.04 -1.44 -2.72
CA HIS A 39 22.19 -2.29 -2.44
C HIS A 39 22.58 -2.30 -0.95
N LEU A 40 22.14 -1.30 -0.16
CA LEU A 40 22.46 -1.20 1.25
C LEU A 40 21.68 -2.23 2.06
N GLU A 41 22.37 -2.88 3.00
CA GLU A 41 21.74 -3.83 3.93
C GLU A 41 20.65 -3.15 4.76
N GLY A 42 20.90 -1.95 5.28
CA GLY A 42 19.93 -1.20 6.07
C GLY A 42 18.65 -0.85 5.29
N TYR A 43 18.75 -0.64 3.98
CA TYR A 43 17.55 -0.46 3.14
C TYR A 43 16.72 -1.74 3.07
N ARG A 44 17.36 -2.89 2.91
CA ARG A 44 16.71 -4.21 2.90
C ARG A 44 16.10 -4.55 4.26
N ASP A 45 16.75 -4.14 5.35
CA ASP A 45 16.24 -4.32 6.71
C ASP A 45 14.98 -3.49 6.95
N VAL A 46 14.96 -2.23 6.49
CA VAL A 46 13.74 -1.39 6.54
C VAL A 46 12.61 -2.05 5.76
N LEU A 47 12.85 -2.51 4.52
CA LEU A 47 11.83 -3.22 3.74
C LEU A 47 11.35 -4.50 4.41
N SER A 48 12.26 -5.29 4.98
CA SER A 48 11.93 -6.56 5.63
C SER A 48 11.12 -6.32 6.89
N PHE A 49 11.50 -5.33 7.71
CA PHE A 49 10.73 -4.92 8.89
C PHE A 49 9.29 -4.52 8.53
N LEU A 50 9.13 -3.69 7.49
CA LEU A 50 7.81 -3.26 7.03
C LEU A 50 6.99 -4.39 6.40
N ALA A 51 7.64 -5.34 5.71
CA ALA A 51 6.99 -6.50 5.13
C ALA A 51 6.54 -7.51 6.20
N ASP A 52 7.37 -7.75 7.22
CA ASP A 52 7.04 -8.62 8.34
C ASP A 52 5.86 -8.08 9.13
N ARG A 53 5.82 -6.77 9.35
CA ARG A 53 4.69 -6.10 10.02
C ARG A 53 3.45 -6.08 9.13
N GLY A 54 3.58 -5.63 7.89
CA GLY A 54 2.49 -5.54 6.92
C GLY A 54 1.82 -6.89 6.65
N GLY A 55 2.59 -7.96 6.61
CA GLY A 55 2.10 -9.33 6.45
C GLY A 55 1.41 -9.93 7.68
N MET A 56 1.48 -9.28 8.85
CA MET A 56 0.88 -9.76 10.10
C MET A 56 -0.46 -9.11 10.44
N HIS A 57 -0.92 -8.11 9.68
CA HIS A 57 -2.25 -7.55 9.87
C HIS A 57 -3.33 -8.61 9.66
N ARG A 58 -4.44 -8.44 10.37
CA ARG A 58 -5.59 -9.36 10.29
C ARG A 58 -6.54 -9.00 9.16
N GLU A 59 -6.58 -7.71 8.84
CA GLU A 59 -7.57 -7.09 7.97
C GLU A 59 -6.90 -6.13 7.01
N TYR A 60 -7.38 -6.11 5.78
CA TYR A 60 -6.87 -5.31 4.68
C TYR A 60 -8.06 -4.72 3.93
N LYS A 61 -8.49 -3.54 4.35
CA LYS A 61 -9.70 -2.88 3.81
C LYS A 61 -9.35 -2.10 2.54
N HIS A 62 -9.89 -2.53 1.40
CA HIS A 62 -9.76 -1.86 0.11
C HIS A 62 -11.03 -1.07 -0.19
N TYR A 63 -10.94 0.26 -0.12
CA TYR A 63 -12.04 1.17 -0.39
C TYR A 63 -12.00 1.63 -1.86
N ALA A 64 -13.14 1.57 -2.54
CA ALA A 64 -13.27 2.06 -3.92
C ALA A 64 -14.74 2.36 -4.27
N THR A 65 -14.96 2.78 -5.51
CA THR A 65 -16.32 2.87 -6.06
C THR A 65 -16.95 1.48 -6.17
N ARG A 66 -18.27 1.40 -6.05
CA ARG A 66 -19.04 0.15 -6.18
C ARG A 66 -18.76 -0.57 -7.50
N ALA A 67 -18.66 0.19 -8.60
CA ALA A 67 -18.32 -0.37 -9.91
C ALA A 67 -16.94 -1.04 -9.94
N ARG A 68 -15.94 -0.45 -9.27
CA ARG A 68 -14.59 -1.04 -9.19
C ARG A 68 -14.58 -2.29 -8.32
N ILE A 69 -15.28 -2.27 -7.19
CA ILE A 69 -15.44 -3.46 -6.34
C ILE A 69 -16.16 -4.58 -7.09
N ALA A 70 -17.26 -4.28 -7.78
CA ALA A 70 -17.97 -5.26 -8.61
C ALA A 70 -17.07 -5.85 -9.71
N GLY A 71 -16.22 -5.03 -10.34
CA GLY A 71 -15.24 -5.49 -11.32
C GLY A 71 -14.19 -6.44 -10.73
N ILE A 72 -13.69 -6.16 -9.52
CA ILE A 72 -12.75 -7.04 -8.80
C ILE A 72 -13.42 -8.39 -8.50
N LEU A 73 -14.64 -8.36 -7.95
CA LEU A 73 -15.37 -9.57 -7.57
C LEU A 73 -15.75 -10.41 -8.79
N GLY A 74 -16.37 -9.80 -9.80
CA GLY A 74 -16.78 -10.49 -11.03
C GLY A 74 -15.60 -10.96 -11.90
N GLY A 75 -14.47 -10.26 -11.83
CA GLY A 75 -13.24 -10.65 -12.52
C GLY A 75 -12.38 -11.67 -11.77
N GLY A 76 -12.71 -11.98 -10.50
CA GLY A 76 -11.92 -12.89 -9.66
C GLY A 76 -10.47 -12.43 -9.48
N ALA A 77 -10.22 -11.11 -9.47
CA ALA A 77 -8.85 -10.60 -9.43
C ALA A 77 -8.75 -9.18 -8.88
N LEU A 78 -7.69 -8.94 -8.13
CA LEU A 78 -7.21 -7.61 -7.76
C LEU A 78 -6.09 -7.18 -8.71
N TYR A 79 -6.05 -5.91 -9.10
CA TYR A 79 -5.02 -5.39 -9.99
C TYR A 79 -4.11 -4.43 -9.24
N LEU A 80 -2.82 -4.78 -9.15
CA LEU A 80 -1.78 -3.88 -8.63
C LEU A 80 -1.36 -2.93 -9.74
N THR A 81 -1.36 -1.62 -9.51
CA THR A 81 -1.00 -0.63 -10.54
C THR A 81 0.38 -0.04 -10.31
N ASP A 82 1.00 0.50 -11.37
CA ASP A 82 2.35 1.09 -11.29
C ASP A 82 2.44 2.46 -10.58
N GLY A 83 1.35 2.90 -9.92
CA GLY A 83 1.30 4.15 -9.17
C GLY A 83 1.09 5.42 -10.00
N THR A 84 1.19 5.33 -11.33
CA THR A 84 1.16 6.51 -12.22
C THR A 84 -0.17 7.27 -12.22
N SER A 85 -1.26 6.64 -11.77
CA SER A 85 -2.61 7.23 -11.67
C SER A 85 -3.10 7.40 -10.22
N TRP A 86 -2.25 7.22 -9.22
CA TRP A 86 -2.66 7.40 -7.82
C TRP A 86 -2.97 8.86 -7.51
N ASN A 87 -3.92 9.08 -6.61
CA ASN A 87 -4.37 10.41 -6.19
C ASN A 87 -3.32 11.13 -5.33
N ASP A 88 -2.56 10.39 -4.51
CA ASP A 88 -1.40 10.93 -3.81
C ASP A 88 -0.30 11.30 -4.82
N LYS A 89 -0.05 12.61 -4.95
CA LYS A 89 0.98 13.16 -5.83
C LYS A 89 2.37 12.65 -5.45
N TYR A 90 2.66 12.55 -4.16
CA TYR A 90 3.98 12.15 -3.69
C TYR A 90 4.27 10.70 -4.09
N ASP A 91 3.36 9.77 -3.84
CA ASP A 91 3.50 8.39 -4.33
C ASP A 91 3.62 8.33 -5.85
N ARG A 92 2.79 9.05 -6.59
CA ARG A 92 2.81 9.02 -8.06
C ARG A 92 4.17 9.41 -8.63
N GLU A 93 4.89 10.29 -7.94
CA GLU A 93 6.21 10.77 -8.33
C GLU A 93 7.35 9.86 -7.82
N HIS A 94 7.18 9.19 -6.68
CA HIS A 94 8.28 8.48 -6.00
C HIS A 94 8.12 6.95 -5.94
N PHE A 95 6.98 6.36 -6.29
CA PHE A 95 6.75 4.90 -6.16
C PHE A 95 7.63 4.05 -7.08
N ASN A 96 7.94 4.58 -8.27
CA ASN A 96 8.81 3.97 -9.28
C ASN A 96 9.90 4.95 -9.77
N PRO A 97 10.90 5.30 -8.93
CA PRO A 97 12.00 6.17 -9.33
C PRO A 97 12.74 5.63 -10.56
N SER A 98 13.21 6.53 -11.42
CA SER A 98 13.83 6.18 -12.70
C SER A 98 15.09 5.31 -12.54
N PHE A 99 15.83 5.49 -11.44
CA PHE A 99 17.06 4.78 -11.13
C PHE A 99 16.87 3.32 -10.72
N MET A 100 15.65 2.89 -10.35
CA MET A 100 15.42 1.51 -9.91
C MET A 100 15.62 0.53 -11.08
N SER A 101 16.31 -0.58 -10.86
CA SER A 101 16.39 -1.68 -11.84
C SER A 101 15.10 -2.51 -11.89
N THR A 102 14.23 -2.33 -10.90
CA THR A 102 12.93 -2.99 -10.78
C THR A 102 11.79 -2.04 -11.12
N LYS A 103 10.62 -2.60 -11.40
CA LYS A 103 9.35 -1.91 -11.47
C LYS A 103 8.42 -2.48 -10.41
N ARG A 104 7.74 -1.60 -9.69
CA ARG A 104 6.82 -1.92 -8.61
C ARG A 104 5.39 -1.68 -9.04
N PHE A 105 4.51 -2.55 -8.55
CA PHE A 105 3.07 -2.43 -8.71
C PHE A 105 2.42 -2.59 -7.34
N GLY A 106 1.46 -1.73 -7.01
CA GLY A 106 0.85 -1.68 -5.68
C GLY A 106 -0.67 -1.69 -5.72
N ALA A 107 -1.27 -2.28 -4.69
CA ALA A 107 -2.62 -1.97 -4.26
C ALA A 107 -2.60 -1.56 -2.79
N CYS A 108 -3.37 -0.53 -2.46
CA CYS A 108 -3.41 0.09 -1.14
C CYS A 108 -4.58 -0.45 -0.33
N PHE A 109 -4.34 -0.70 0.95
CA PHE A 109 -5.34 -1.13 1.92
C PHE A 109 -5.15 -0.36 3.23
N SER A 110 -6.24 -0.23 3.99
CA SER A 110 -6.16 0.16 5.40
C SER A 110 -6.03 -1.08 6.29
N ALA A 111 -5.05 -1.08 7.19
CA ALA A 111 -4.80 -2.16 8.14
C ALA A 111 -5.51 -1.99 9.50
N SER A 112 -6.50 -1.11 9.58
CA SER A 112 -7.24 -0.80 10.82
C SER A 112 -8.25 -1.90 11.15
N SER A 113 -8.51 -2.14 12.44
CA SER A 113 -9.54 -3.10 12.91
C SER A 113 -10.97 -2.58 12.77
N THR A 114 -11.14 -1.27 12.59
CA THR A 114 -12.42 -0.60 12.38
C THR A 114 -12.41 0.09 11.02
N GLU A 115 -13.59 0.47 10.55
CA GLU A 115 -13.74 1.32 9.39
C GLU A 115 -13.25 2.75 9.68
N SER A 116 -12.86 3.47 8.61
CA SER A 116 -12.35 4.84 8.72
C SER A 116 -13.29 5.82 8.03
N VAL A 117 -13.75 6.81 8.79
CA VAL A 117 -14.59 7.91 8.27
C VAL A 117 -13.89 8.61 7.10
N ALA A 118 -12.60 8.93 7.26
CA ALA A 118 -11.82 9.61 6.22
C ALA A 118 -11.71 8.76 4.93
N MET A 119 -11.52 7.45 5.06
CA MET A 119 -11.47 6.55 3.89
C MET A 119 -12.82 6.50 3.16
N TRP A 120 -13.93 6.42 3.88
CA TRP A 120 -15.25 6.48 3.25
C TRP A 120 -15.54 7.84 2.62
N MET A 121 -15.12 8.95 3.22
CA MET A 121 -15.28 10.26 2.59
C MET A 121 -14.52 10.39 1.27
N LEU A 122 -13.31 9.85 1.20
CA LEU A 122 -12.45 9.96 0.02
C LEU A 122 -12.82 8.97 -1.10
N TYR A 123 -13.14 7.73 -0.73
CA TYR A 123 -13.30 6.62 -1.67
C TYR A 123 -14.73 6.07 -1.72
N GLY A 124 -15.53 6.34 -0.69
CA GLY A 124 -16.92 5.91 -0.58
C GLY A 124 -17.93 6.84 -1.24
N GLY A 125 -17.48 8.03 -1.64
CA GLY A 125 -18.28 9.06 -2.27
C GLY A 125 -19.28 9.73 -1.33
N MET A 126 -19.43 11.05 -1.44
CA MET A 126 -20.60 11.75 -0.87
C MET A 126 -21.91 11.37 -1.59
N ASP A 127 -21.80 10.72 -2.76
CA ASP A 127 -22.89 10.28 -3.62
C ASP A 127 -23.42 8.88 -3.27
N GLY A 128 -22.86 8.22 -2.25
CA GLY A 128 -23.31 6.90 -1.80
C GLY A 128 -22.85 5.73 -2.66
N ASN A 129 -21.99 5.95 -3.65
CA ASN A 129 -21.61 4.92 -4.63
C ASN A 129 -20.29 4.19 -4.27
N GLY A 130 -20.00 4.11 -2.98
CA GLY A 130 -18.81 3.47 -2.43
C GLY A 130 -19.02 2.03 -2.01
N ALA A 131 -17.96 1.23 -2.06
CA ALA A 131 -17.90 -0.09 -1.43
C ALA A 131 -16.49 -0.39 -0.91
N MET A 132 -16.39 -1.37 -0.03
CA MET A 132 -15.15 -1.82 0.58
C MET A 132 -15.08 -3.34 0.60
N ILE A 133 -13.93 -3.89 0.20
CA ILE A 133 -13.60 -5.30 0.43
C ILE A 133 -12.64 -5.38 1.62
N ASN A 134 -13.00 -6.12 2.66
CA ASN A 134 -12.15 -6.40 3.82
C ASN A 134 -11.46 -7.75 3.63
N PHE A 135 -10.31 -7.76 2.97
CA PHE A 135 -9.56 -9.00 2.81
C PHE A 135 -8.98 -9.43 4.16
N ASP A 136 -8.98 -10.74 4.42
CA ASP A 136 -8.16 -11.30 5.48
C ASP A 136 -6.79 -11.74 4.97
N ARG A 137 -5.88 -11.93 5.93
CA ARG A 137 -4.51 -12.35 5.67
C ARG A 137 -4.43 -13.62 4.81
N ARG A 138 -5.30 -14.59 5.06
CA ARG A 138 -5.28 -15.89 4.38
C ARG A 138 -5.64 -15.72 2.90
N THR A 139 -6.64 -14.90 2.61
CA THR A 139 -7.09 -14.62 1.24
C THR A 139 -5.96 -14.00 0.42
N LEU A 140 -5.32 -12.95 0.93
CA LEU A 140 -4.21 -12.31 0.21
C LEU A 140 -2.97 -13.21 0.12
N GLN A 141 -2.64 -13.95 1.18
CA GLN A 141 -1.52 -14.91 1.14
C GLN A 141 -1.75 -16.04 0.14
N GLY A 142 -2.99 -16.54 0.01
CA GLY A 142 -3.35 -17.53 -1.01
C GLY A 142 -3.20 -16.98 -2.43
N ALA A 143 -3.66 -15.75 -2.65
CA ALA A 143 -3.47 -15.03 -3.91
C ALA A 143 -1.99 -14.74 -4.25
N MET A 144 -1.13 -14.59 -3.25
CA MET A 144 0.32 -14.43 -3.41
C MET A 144 1.07 -15.76 -3.66
N GLY A 145 0.39 -16.91 -3.53
CA GLY A 145 0.99 -18.24 -3.68
C GLY A 145 0.70 -18.91 -5.01
N ARG A 146 0.37 -18.15 -6.07
CA ARG A 146 0.13 -18.72 -7.41
C ARG A 146 1.44 -19.03 -8.11
N GLU A 147 1.40 -19.92 -9.11
CA GLU A 147 2.58 -20.32 -9.87
C GLU A 147 3.03 -19.27 -10.90
N SER A 148 2.09 -18.46 -11.40
CA SER A 148 2.33 -17.41 -12.37
C SER A 148 1.36 -16.24 -12.21
N TYR A 149 1.74 -15.10 -12.80
CA TYR A 149 0.98 -13.86 -12.75
C TYR A 149 0.99 -13.13 -14.11
N GLU A 150 -0.19 -12.67 -14.51
CA GLU A 150 -0.36 -11.88 -15.74
C GLU A 150 0.00 -10.41 -15.49
N CYS A 151 0.86 -9.86 -16.34
CA CYS A 151 1.29 -8.47 -16.33
C CYS A 151 0.81 -7.80 -17.62
N GLY A 152 0.14 -6.66 -17.49
CA GLY A 152 -0.60 -6.08 -18.60
C GLY A 152 -1.04 -4.65 -18.39
N TRP A 153 -2.09 -4.25 -19.09
CA TRP A 153 -2.70 -2.93 -19.02
C TRP A 153 -4.21 -3.04 -19.24
N PHE A 154 -4.95 -1.95 -19.02
CA PHE A 154 -6.37 -1.90 -19.33
C PHE A 154 -6.60 -1.12 -20.61
N GLY A 155 -7.23 -1.78 -21.60
CA GLY A 155 -7.67 -1.19 -22.85
C GLY A 155 -8.67 -0.05 -22.66
N THR A 156 -8.93 0.71 -23.72
CA THR A 156 -9.96 1.78 -23.69
C THR A 156 -11.38 1.24 -23.50
N ASP A 157 -11.59 -0.05 -23.75
CA ASP A 157 -12.84 -0.77 -23.49
C ASP A 157 -12.96 -1.27 -22.04
N GLY A 158 -11.96 -0.98 -21.19
CA GLY A 158 -11.92 -1.38 -19.79
C GLY A 158 -11.53 -2.85 -19.56
N LYS A 159 -11.10 -3.58 -20.60
CA LYS A 159 -10.65 -4.97 -20.45
C LYS A 159 -9.16 -5.04 -20.16
N PHE A 160 -8.78 -6.01 -19.34
CA PHE A 160 -7.38 -6.29 -19.07
C PHE A 160 -6.74 -7.04 -20.25
N GLU A 161 -5.62 -6.51 -20.74
CA GLU A 161 -4.82 -7.12 -21.80
C GLU A 161 -3.49 -7.60 -21.22
N CYS A 162 -3.29 -8.91 -21.21
CA CYS A 162 -2.03 -9.52 -20.80
C CYS A 162 -0.93 -9.26 -21.85
N ILE A 163 0.21 -8.74 -21.41
CA ILE A 163 1.38 -8.46 -22.24
C ILE A 163 2.47 -9.52 -22.04
N VAL A 164 2.62 -9.98 -20.79
CA VAL A 164 3.59 -11.00 -20.38
C VAL A 164 3.03 -11.72 -19.16
N GLU A 165 3.18 -13.04 -19.15
CA GLU A 165 2.94 -13.87 -17.98
C GLU A 165 4.29 -14.22 -17.36
N LEU A 166 4.42 -14.03 -16.05
CA LEU A 166 5.65 -14.29 -15.32
C LEU A 166 5.44 -15.42 -14.32
N PRO A 167 6.37 -16.39 -14.23
CA PRO A 167 6.38 -17.34 -13.13
C PRO A 167 6.67 -16.63 -11.80
N ALA A 168 6.19 -17.21 -10.70
CA ALA A 168 6.23 -16.61 -9.38
C ALA A 168 7.64 -16.33 -8.86
N ASP A 169 8.65 -17.06 -9.33
CA ASP A 169 10.06 -16.83 -8.97
C ASP A 169 10.67 -15.58 -9.63
N ARG A 170 9.98 -14.98 -10.60
CA ARG A 170 10.38 -13.74 -11.31
C ARG A 170 9.75 -12.47 -10.75
N LEU A 171 8.97 -12.60 -9.69
CA LEU A 171 8.35 -11.46 -9.01
C LEU A 171 8.31 -11.67 -7.51
N SER A 172 8.55 -10.60 -6.75
CA SER A 172 8.40 -10.63 -5.30
C SER A 172 7.08 -9.97 -4.91
N LEU A 173 6.17 -10.74 -4.31
CA LEU A 173 4.96 -10.23 -3.68
C LEU A 173 5.16 -10.08 -2.17
N ARG A 174 4.86 -8.89 -1.63
CA ARG A 174 4.93 -8.61 -0.19
C ARG A 174 3.76 -7.71 0.22
N LEU A 175 3.23 -7.94 1.42
CA LEU A 175 2.37 -6.97 2.12
C LEU A 175 3.27 -6.08 2.96
N VAL A 176 3.34 -4.79 2.67
CA VAL A 176 4.35 -3.87 3.20
C VAL A 176 3.67 -2.68 3.87
N ASP A 177 3.97 -2.44 5.14
CA ASP A 177 3.55 -1.22 5.83
C ASP A 177 4.20 0.02 5.18
N VAL A 178 3.44 1.10 5.11
CA VAL A 178 3.92 2.41 4.63
C VAL A 178 4.49 3.24 5.78
N LEU A 179 5.59 3.95 5.52
CA LEU A 179 6.14 4.96 6.41
C LEU A 179 5.44 6.30 6.20
N TYR A 180 5.40 7.12 7.24
CA TYR A 180 4.87 8.48 7.20
C TYR A 180 5.96 9.48 7.55
N PHE A 181 6.05 10.56 6.78
CA PHE A 181 7.08 11.56 6.94
C PHE A 181 6.54 12.97 7.19
N GLN A 182 7.34 13.78 7.89
CA GLN A 182 7.11 15.19 8.11
C GLN A 182 8.45 15.95 8.00
N ASN A 183 8.48 16.96 7.13
CA ASN A 183 9.66 17.80 6.92
C ASN A 183 9.81 18.84 8.05
N HIS A 184 11.04 19.13 8.44
CA HIS A 184 11.41 20.17 9.38
C HIS A 184 12.09 21.36 8.69
N ALA A 185 12.10 22.51 9.35
CA ALA A 185 12.71 23.74 8.84
C ALA A 185 14.25 23.65 8.73
N ASP A 186 14.89 22.78 9.52
CA ASP A 186 16.32 22.53 9.51
C ASP A 186 16.77 21.58 8.37
N GLY A 187 15.82 21.10 7.56
CA GLY A 187 16.06 20.16 6.48
C GLY A 187 16.04 18.68 6.89
N ASN A 188 15.87 18.35 8.18
CA ASN A 188 15.66 16.98 8.61
C ASN A 188 14.21 16.53 8.36
N VAL A 189 13.98 15.22 8.45
CA VAL A 189 12.67 14.60 8.21
C VAL A 189 12.36 13.66 9.38
N THR A 190 11.22 13.85 10.05
CA THR A 190 10.68 12.80 10.93
C THR A 190 10.06 11.73 10.05
N VAL A 191 10.47 10.48 10.21
CA VAL A 191 9.93 9.33 9.48
C VAL A 191 9.51 8.26 10.48
N GLY A 192 8.36 7.64 10.25
CA GLY A 192 7.88 6.58 11.13
C GLY A 192 6.49 6.09 10.82
N ARG A 193 5.97 5.22 11.69
CA ARG A 193 4.58 4.76 11.61
C ARG A 193 3.85 5.04 12.93
N PRO A 194 2.81 5.89 12.94
CA PRO A 194 2.14 6.28 14.20
C PRO A 194 1.55 5.12 15.00
N SER A 195 1.13 4.04 14.34
CA SER A 195 0.61 2.83 14.99
C SER A 195 1.69 1.93 15.61
N ILE A 196 2.97 2.31 15.53
CA ILE A 196 4.09 1.59 16.12
C ILE A 196 4.69 2.45 17.24
N GLU A 197 4.65 1.95 18.48
CA GLU A 197 5.27 2.58 19.63
C GLU A 197 6.78 2.73 19.43
N GLY A 198 7.33 3.92 19.74
CA GLY A 198 8.73 4.24 19.45
C GLY A 198 9.07 4.18 17.96
N GLY A 199 8.06 4.19 17.08
CA GLY A 199 8.21 3.98 15.65
C GLY A 199 8.55 5.22 14.84
N ARG A 200 9.08 6.28 15.47
CA ARG A 200 9.48 7.53 14.81
C ARG A 200 10.97 7.75 14.98
N HIS A 201 11.60 8.22 13.91
CA HIS A 201 13.02 8.54 13.83
C HIS A 201 13.18 9.87 13.11
N VAL A 202 14.03 10.77 13.63
CA VAL A 202 14.40 11.99 12.92
C VAL A 202 15.64 11.66 12.11
N MET A 203 15.53 11.75 10.79
CA MET A 203 16.61 11.39 9.88
C MET A 203 16.98 12.54 8.95
N ASN A 204 18.23 12.51 8.49
CA ASN A 204 18.76 13.39 7.49
C ASN A 204 18.01 13.22 6.15
N CYS A 205 17.74 14.33 5.45
CA CYS A 205 17.05 14.30 4.16
C CYS A 205 17.73 13.40 3.12
N ARG A 206 19.06 13.30 3.13
CA ARG A 206 19.80 12.41 2.20
C ARG A 206 19.41 10.94 2.40
N ALA A 207 19.28 10.52 3.66
CA ALA A 207 18.83 9.17 3.97
C ALA A 207 17.36 8.99 3.61
N PHE A 208 16.51 9.98 3.91
CA PHE A 208 15.10 9.92 3.53
C PHE A 208 14.88 9.77 2.01
N ASN A 209 15.64 10.51 1.19
CA ASN A 209 15.54 10.47 -0.27
C ASN A 209 15.79 9.07 -0.87
N GLY A 210 16.38 8.13 -0.11
CA GLY A 210 16.56 6.75 -0.55
C GLY A 210 15.38 5.80 -0.31
N ILE A 211 14.39 6.24 0.48
CA ILE A 211 13.22 5.45 0.90
C ILE A 211 11.87 6.14 0.60
N GLU A 212 11.86 7.19 -0.23
CA GLU A 212 10.63 7.93 -0.60
C GLU A 212 9.56 7.02 -1.21
N GLN A 213 9.97 5.99 -1.95
CA GLN A 213 9.12 4.98 -2.59
C GLN A 213 8.32 4.10 -1.60
N ILE A 214 8.64 4.15 -0.31
CA ILE A 214 7.93 3.43 0.77
C ILE A 214 7.36 4.38 1.82
N ALA A 215 7.33 5.68 1.55
CA ALA A 215 6.87 6.70 2.48
C ALA A 215 5.79 7.60 1.88
N LYS A 216 4.92 8.12 2.75
CA LYS A 216 3.87 9.09 2.44
C LYS A 216 3.93 10.28 3.37
N HIS A 217 3.38 11.41 2.95
CA HIS A 217 3.26 12.56 3.84
C HIS A 217 2.39 12.22 5.06
N GLN A 218 2.74 12.71 6.25
CA GLN A 218 2.08 12.44 7.53
C GLN A 218 0.57 12.76 7.52
N SER A 219 0.12 13.67 6.66
CA SER A 219 -1.31 13.96 6.46
C SER A 219 -2.12 12.73 6.06
N TRP A 220 -1.51 11.71 5.43
CA TRP A 220 -2.16 10.46 5.03
C TRP A 220 -2.11 9.38 6.13
N SER A 221 -1.60 9.68 7.32
CA SER A 221 -1.43 8.68 8.38
C SER A 221 -2.72 8.06 8.92
N TYR A 222 -3.87 8.72 8.72
CA TYR A 222 -5.18 8.16 9.06
C TYR A 222 -5.54 6.91 8.25
N GLU A 223 -4.88 6.68 7.10
CA GLU A 223 -5.12 5.49 6.28
C GLU A 223 -4.63 4.22 6.97
N ASN A 224 -3.63 4.33 7.86
CA ASN A 224 -2.90 3.18 8.43
C ASN A 224 -2.53 2.17 7.32
N GLU A 225 -1.91 2.68 6.26
CA GLU A 225 -1.82 2.01 4.98
C GLU A 225 -0.86 0.82 5.01
N VAL A 226 -1.28 -0.27 4.38
CA VAL A 226 -0.45 -1.39 3.97
C VAL A 226 -0.63 -1.61 2.48
N ARG A 227 0.43 -1.96 1.77
CA ARG A 227 0.39 -2.20 0.32
C ARG A 227 0.69 -3.65 0.00
N LEU A 228 -0.09 -4.26 -0.89
CA LEU A 228 0.38 -5.44 -1.61
C LEU A 228 1.25 -4.95 -2.76
N VAL A 229 2.54 -5.27 -2.71
CA VAL A 229 3.54 -4.81 -3.68
C VAL A 229 4.10 -6.00 -4.45
N ALA A 230 3.96 -5.97 -5.77
CA ALA A 230 4.75 -6.79 -6.68
C ALA A 230 5.99 -6.01 -7.10
N THR A 231 7.18 -6.62 -6.98
CA THR A 231 8.44 -6.06 -7.48
C THR A 231 9.00 -6.98 -8.54
N ILE A 232 9.23 -6.44 -9.75
CA ILE A 232 9.64 -7.21 -10.94
C ILE A 232 10.89 -6.58 -11.52
N SER A 233 11.88 -7.37 -11.94
CA SER A 233 13.03 -6.84 -12.68
C SER A 233 12.57 -6.24 -14.01
N LYS A 234 13.08 -5.06 -14.38
CA LYS A 234 12.80 -4.49 -15.72
C LYS A 234 13.29 -5.39 -16.86
N LEU A 235 14.29 -6.25 -16.60
CA LEU A 235 14.78 -7.24 -17.56
C LEU A 235 13.76 -8.37 -17.81
N ASP A 236 13.06 -8.82 -16.77
CA ASP A 236 12.02 -9.86 -16.88
C ASP A 236 10.78 -9.34 -17.65
N LEU A 237 10.62 -8.02 -17.77
CA LEU A 237 9.59 -7.38 -18.60
C LEU A 237 9.97 -7.28 -20.09
N VAL A 238 11.13 -7.83 -20.51
CA VAL A 238 11.56 -8.01 -21.92
C VAL A 238 11.37 -6.75 -22.79
N GLY A 239 11.79 -5.59 -22.28
CA GLY A 239 11.67 -4.30 -22.99
C GLY A 239 10.25 -3.70 -23.04
N LYS A 240 9.25 -4.36 -22.45
CA LYS A 240 7.85 -3.90 -22.40
C LYS A 240 7.49 -3.16 -21.11
N ALA A 241 8.48 -2.82 -20.27
CA ALA A 241 8.26 -2.24 -18.94
C ALA A 241 7.44 -0.94 -18.92
N SER A 242 7.51 -0.12 -19.99
CA SER A 242 6.70 1.09 -20.13
C SER A 242 5.22 0.82 -20.42
N HIS A 243 4.91 -0.31 -21.07
CA HIS A 243 3.56 -0.71 -21.47
C HIS A 243 2.83 -1.50 -20.38
N VAL A 244 3.55 -2.27 -19.56
CA VAL A 244 2.97 -2.98 -18.42
C VAL A 244 2.59 -1.98 -17.34
N LYS A 245 1.30 -1.79 -17.08
CA LYS A 245 0.75 -0.86 -16.09
C LYS A 245 0.18 -1.54 -14.86
N CYS A 246 -0.16 -2.82 -14.97
CA CYS A 246 -0.80 -3.58 -13.92
C CYS A 246 -0.25 -5.00 -13.82
N VAL A 247 -0.31 -5.57 -12.60
CA VAL A 247 -0.17 -7.00 -12.34
C VAL A 247 -1.51 -7.51 -11.83
N LYS A 248 -2.05 -8.55 -12.48
CA LYS A 248 -3.30 -9.19 -12.07
C LYS A 248 -2.99 -10.23 -10.99
N ILE A 249 -3.67 -10.09 -9.86
CA ILE A 249 -3.57 -10.98 -8.69
C ILE A 249 -4.87 -11.79 -8.63
N PRO A 250 -4.86 -13.07 -9.01
CA PRO A 250 -6.06 -13.91 -8.98
C PRO A 250 -6.53 -14.16 -7.54
N ILE A 251 -7.80 -13.94 -7.28
CA ILE A 251 -8.43 -14.15 -5.97
C ILE A 251 -9.68 -15.00 -6.17
N ASP A 252 -9.75 -16.11 -5.43
CA ASP A 252 -10.94 -16.97 -5.43
C ASP A 252 -11.93 -16.40 -4.42
N PHE A 253 -12.95 -15.71 -4.93
CA PHE A 253 -14.06 -15.23 -4.12
C PHE A 253 -15.18 -16.28 -4.11
N ASP A 254 -15.57 -16.73 -2.93
CA ASP A 254 -16.79 -17.51 -2.75
C ASP A 254 -17.94 -16.61 -2.24
N ASP A 255 -19.18 -17.11 -2.34
CA ASP A 255 -20.36 -16.36 -1.91
C ASP A 255 -20.30 -16.01 -0.42
N ALA A 256 -19.66 -16.84 0.40
CA ALA A 256 -19.49 -16.62 1.83
C ALA A 256 -18.53 -15.44 2.11
N PHE A 257 -17.45 -15.32 1.35
CA PHE A 257 -16.54 -14.19 1.39
C PHE A 257 -17.29 -12.92 0.99
N VAL A 258 -17.99 -12.92 -0.14
CA VAL A 258 -18.71 -11.74 -0.62
C VAL A 258 -19.74 -11.29 0.40
N ALA A 259 -20.57 -12.23 0.89
CA ALA A 259 -21.58 -11.96 1.90
C ALA A 259 -20.99 -11.55 3.25
N GLY A 260 -19.76 -11.93 3.58
CA GLY A 260 -19.16 -11.70 4.90
C GLY A 260 -18.17 -10.53 4.98
N ARG A 261 -17.57 -10.14 3.85
CA ARG A 261 -16.37 -9.29 3.80
C ARG A 261 -16.49 -8.09 2.85
N VAL A 262 -17.61 -7.95 2.15
CA VAL A 262 -17.85 -6.81 1.26
C VAL A 262 -18.94 -5.93 1.87
N PHE A 263 -18.69 -4.63 1.88
CA PHE A 263 -19.53 -3.64 2.55
C PHE A 263 -19.85 -2.48 1.61
N ASP A 264 -21.10 -2.03 1.64
CA ASP A 264 -21.52 -0.79 1.01
C ASP A 264 -21.20 0.41 1.91
N SER A 265 -21.03 1.56 1.27
CA SER A 265 -20.81 2.85 1.94
C SER A 265 -21.86 3.12 3.03
N PRO A 266 -21.48 3.76 4.15
CA PRO A 266 -22.44 4.16 5.19
C PRO A 266 -23.52 5.14 4.70
N VAL A 267 -23.30 5.80 3.56
CA VAL A 267 -24.25 6.65 2.84
C VAL A 267 -24.79 6.02 1.56
N SER A 268 -24.78 4.68 1.49
CA SER A 268 -25.28 3.94 0.34
C SER A 268 -26.67 4.43 -0.09
N ASP A 269 -26.83 4.64 -1.40
CA ASP A 269 -28.09 4.97 -2.07
C ASP A 269 -29.10 3.81 -2.08
N GLY A 270 -28.75 2.66 -1.48
CA GLY A 270 -29.56 1.44 -1.48
C GLY A 270 -29.47 0.64 -2.78
N GLY A 271 -28.66 1.08 -3.75
CA GLY A 271 -28.37 0.34 -4.99
C GLY A 271 -27.27 -0.71 -4.84
N GLY A 272 -26.68 -0.83 -3.64
CA GLY A 272 -25.71 -1.84 -3.30
C GLY A 272 -26.35 -3.16 -2.85
N ASN A 273 -25.62 -4.26 -3.03
CA ASN A 273 -26.05 -5.61 -2.65
C ASN A 273 -25.11 -6.23 -1.60
N TYR A 274 -24.33 -5.41 -0.91
CA TYR A 274 -23.34 -5.85 0.07
C TYR A 274 -23.82 -5.54 1.49
N ARG A 275 -23.01 -5.91 2.49
CA ARG A 275 -23.35 -5.62 3.89
C ARG A 275 -23.30 -4.13 4.16
N ASP A 276 -24.12 -3.68 5.10
CA ASP A 276 -23.98 -2.32 5.59
C ASP A 276 -22.65 -2.13 6.32
N SER A 277 -22.00 -0.99 6.04
CA SER A 277 -20.91 -0.44 6.85
C SER A 277 -21.31 -0.34 8.33
N GLU A 278 -20.36 -0.58 9.23
CA GLU A 278 -20.56 -0.40 10.68
C GLU A 278 -20.81 1.07 11.06
N LEU A 279 -20.49 2.01 10.17
CA LEU A 279 -20.70 3.44 10.36
C LEU A 279 -22.07 3.93 9.90
N ARG A 280 -22.92 3.05 9.33
CA ARG A 280 -24.26 3.42 8.86
C ARG A 280 -25.09 4.02 10.00
N GLY A 281 -25.55 5.25 9.81
CA GLY A 281 -26.36 5.98 10.81
C GLY A 281 -25.59 6.50 12.03
N THR A 282 -24.25 6.40 12.06
CA THR A 282 -23.42 6.84 13.20
C THR A 282 -22.78 8.21 13.00
N VAL A 283 -22.68 8.67 11.75
CA VAL A 283 -22.07 9.93 11.34
C VAL A 283 -23.06 10.70 10.48
N ASP A 284 -23.16 12.01 10.67
CA ASP A 284 -23.83 12.88 9.71
C ASP A 284 -22.87 13.20 8.57
N TRP A 285 -23.13 12.60 7.42
CA TRP A 285 -22.28 12.72 6.23
C TRP A 285 -22.68 13.91 5.35
N ASN A 286 -23.81 14.57 5.63
CA ASN A 286 -24.21 15.78 4.93
C ASN A 286 -23.51 17.00 5.55
N LEU A 287 -22.22 17.14 5.26
CA LEU A 287 -21.41 18.25 5.77
C LEU A 287 -21.86 19.64 5.29
N CYS A 288 -22.78 19.69 4.32
CA CYS A 288 -23.37 20.91 3.77
C CYS A 288 -24.83 21.12 4.19
N SER A 289 -25.34 20.37 5.19
CA SER A 289 -26.70 20.57 5.68
C SER A 289 -26.85 21.99 6.23
N GLY A 290 -27.64 22.83 5.55
CA GLY A 290 -27.82 24.23 5.92
C GLY A 290 -26.81 25.22 5.30
N CYS A 291 -25.92 24.77 4.42
CA CYS A 291 -25.13 25.69 3.60
C CYS A 291 -26.06 26.44 2.63
N VAL A 292 -26.25 27.74 2.89
CA VAL A 292 -26.86 28.64 1.91
C VAL A 292 -25.86 28.81 0.78
N LYS A 293 -26.22 28.40 -0.45
CA LYS A 293 -25.43 28.79 -1.63
C LYS A 293 -25.40 30.31 -1.66
N ALA A 294 -24.24 30.92 -1.40
CA ALA A 294 -24.03 32.32 -1.70
C ALA A 294 -24.34 32.50 -3.20
N GLY A 295 -25.20 33.48 -3.51
CA GLY A 295 -25.83 33.64 -4.83
C GLY A 295 -24.86 33.48 -6.01
N ALA A 296 -25.36 32.80 -7.04
CA ALA A 296 -24.72 32.65 -8.35
C ALA A 296 -24.46 34.00 -9.03
#